data_AF-X1A4P6-F1
#
_entry.id   AF-X1A4P6-F1
#
_cell.length_a   1.000
_cell.length_b   1.000
_cell.length_c   1.000
_cell.angle_alpha   90.00
_cell.angle_beta   90.00
_cell.angle_gamma   90.00
#
_symmetry.space_group_name_H-M   'P 1'
#
loop_
_entity.id
_entity.type
_entity.pdbx_description
1 polymer ?
#
loop_
_entity_poly.entity_id
_entity_poly.type
_entity_poly.pdbx_seq_one_letter_code
_entity_poly.pdbx_strand_id
1 'polypeptide(L)'
;MLMDAGLDTGPILAQEKVGISLMHTTGSLSSKLADVGARLLLETLPKWLGGELRPQAQDETQATYSTLITGKDAEIDWHLSALELWRKVRAYNPWPSCYTWWQGKRLKIHEAIPLGGMVEGEVGKVIAVEEP
;
A
#
# COMPACT_ATOMS: atom_id res chain seq x y z
N MET A 1 3.12 19.11 5.86
CA MET A 1 4.19 19.76 5.09
C MET A 1 3.78 21.18 4.76
N LEU A 2 4.72 22.08 4.46
CA LEU A 2 4.40 23.36 3.83
C LEU A 2 4.14 23.12 2.35
N MET A 3 3.13 23.79 1.80
CA MET A 3 2.88 23.74 0.36
C MET A 3 3.85 24.66 -0.38
N ASP A 4 4.30 24.21 -1.55
CA ASP A 4 5.06 25.00 -2.52
C ASP A 4 4.45 24.80 -3.92
N ALA A 5 5.18 25.17 -4.98
CA ALA A 5 4.69 25.06 -6.35
C ALA A 5 4.77 23.63 -6.92
N GLY A 6 5.50 22.72 -6.29
CA GLY A 6 5.65 21.35 -6.76
C GLY A 6 4.59 20.41 -6.18
N LEU A 7 4.52 19.19 -6.73
CA LEU A 7 3.63 18.15 -6.23
C LEU A 7 4.30 17.47 -5.04
N ASP A 8 3.79 17.73 -3.84
CA ASP A 8 4.27 17.13 -2.59
C ASP A 8 5.77 17.38 -2.28
N THR A 9 6.37 18.47 -2.79
CA THR A 9 7.82 18.78 -2.63
C THR A 9 8.15 19.67 -1.44
N GLY A 10 7.17 20.41 -0.91
CA GLY A 10 7.47 21.41 0.11
C GLY A 10 8.01 20.84 1.45
N PRO A 11 8.71 21.66 2.25
CA PRO A 11 9.37 21.22 3.49
C PRO A 11 8.45 20.52 4.50
N ILE A 12 8.99 19.49 5.16
CA ILE A 12 8.30 18.72 6.19
C ILE A 12 8.25 19.53 7.49
N LEU A 13 7.06 19.59 8.11
CA LEU A 13 6.85 20.24 9.42
C LEU A 13 6.86 19.23 10.57
N ALA A 14 6.21 18.10 10.35
CA ALA A 14 6.08 17.00 11.28
C ALA A 14 5.84 15.72 10.49
N GLN A 15 6.29 14.59 11.04
CA GLN A 15 6.17 13.27 10.44
C GLN A 15 6.05 12.23 11.55
N GLU A 16 5.30 11.16 11.29
CA GLU A 16 5.20 10.01 12.16
C GLU A 16 5.42 8.70 11.39
N LYS A 17 6.09 7.73 12.01
CA LYS A 17 6.31 6.39 11.43
C LYS A 17 5.20 5.45 11.86
N VAL A 18 4.60 4.76 10.90
CA VAL A 18 3.56 3.75 11.14
C VAL A 18 4.02 2.39 10.64
N GLY A 19 4.03 1.40 11.54
CA GLY A 19 4.32 0.01 11.17
C GLY A 19 3.19 -0.59 10.32
N ILE A 20 3.56 -1.28 9.25
CA ILE A 20 2.65 -2.03 8.38
C ILE A 20 2.70 -3.51 8.76
N SER A 21 1.58 -4.06 9.23
CA SER A 21 1.47 -5.48 9.57
C SER A 21 1.18 -6.33 8.33
N LEU A 22 1.32 -7.65 8.47
CA LEU A 22 0.98 -8.61 7.41
C LEU A 22 -0.53 -8.65 7.10
N MET A 23 -1.36 -8.14 8.01
CA MET A 23 -2.83 -8.10 7.89
C MET A 23 -3.35 -6.76 7.35
N HIS A 24 -2.49 -5.75 7.21
CA HIS A 24 -2.93 -4.48 6.65
C HIS A 24 -3.29 -4.62 5.18
N THR A 25 -4.46 -4.09 4.85
CA THR A 25 -4.92 -3.77 3.50
C THR A 25 -4.90 -2.26 3.32
N THR A 26 -5.16 -1.76 2.12
CA THR A 26 -5.36 -0.31 1.93
C THR A 26 -6.50 0.19 2.81
N GLY A 27 -7.63 -0.54 2.90
CA GLY A 27 -8.74 -0.15 3.77
C GLY A 27 -8.34 0.04 5.23
N SER A 28 -7.73 -0.97 5.85
CA SER A 28 -7.37 -0.89 7.28
C SER A 28 -6.21 0.07 7.55
N LEU A 29 -5.23 0.16 6.65
CA LEU A 29 -4.12 1.11 6.79
C LEU A 29 -4.60 2.56 6.60
N SER A 30 -5.52 2.83 5.67
CA SER A 30 -6.10 4.15 5.47
C SER A 30 -6.83 4.65 6.71
N SER A 31 -7.66 3.82 7.36
CA SER A 31 -8.31 4.19 8.62
C SER A 31 -7.28 4.51 9.71
N LYS A 32 -6.25 3.66 9.86
CA LYS A 32 -5.18 3.90 10.83
C LYS A 32 -4.41 5.20 10.56
N LEU A 33 -4.09 5.49 9.30
CA LEU A 33 -3.37 6.70 8.91
C LEU A 33 -4.23 7.97 9.09
N ALA A 34 -5.55 7.88 8.93
CA ALA A 34 -6.46 8.98 9.21
C ALA A 34 -6.39 9.38 10.69
N ASP A 35 -6.44 8.40 11.60
CA ASP A 35 -6.34 8.65 13.04
C ASP A 35 -4.98 9.25 13.43
N VAL A 36 -3.90 8.69 12.89
CA VAL A 36 -2.53 9.19 13.12
C VAL A 36 -2.39 10.62 12.59
N GLY A 37 -2.86 10.89 11.38
CA GLY A 37 -2.81 12.21 10.76
C GLY A 37 -3.58 13.27 11.55
N ALA A 38 -4.78 12.92 12.02
CA ALA A 38 -5.61 13.81 12.83
C ALA A 38 -4.90 14.18 14.14
N ARG A 39 -4.35 13.20 14.85
CA ARG A 39 -3.58 13.45 16.08
C ARG A 39 -2.33 14.28 15.80
N LEU A 40 -1.53 13.90 14.80
CA LEU A 40 -0.30 14.60 14.46
C LEU A 40 -0.58 16.07 14.11
N LEU A 41 -1.66 16.34 13.39
CA LEU A 41 -2.08 17.70 13.05
C LEU A 41 -2.41 18.53 14.30
N LEU A 42 -3.20 17.98 15.23
CA LEU A 42 -3.55 18.64 16.49
C LEU A 42 -2.32 18.95 17.36
N GLU A 43 -1.32 18.06 17.37
CA GLU A 43 -0.06 18.29 18.08
C GLU A 43 0.85 19.31 17.39
N THR A 44 0.80 19.38 16.05
CA THR A 44 1.70 20.20 15.22
C THR A 44 1.24 21.66 15.13
N LEU A 45 -0.07 21.89 15.01
CA LEU A 45 -0.61 23.22 14.71
C LEU A 45 -0.27 24.28 15.79
N PRO A 46 -0.41 24.02 17.11
CA PRO A 46 -0.05 25.00 18.13
C PRO A 46 1.44 25.35 18.11
N LYS A 47 2.31 24.34 17.93
CA LYS A 47 3.77 24.52 17.86
C LYS A 47 4.19 25.33 16.63
N TRP A 48 3.50 25.12 15.51
CA TRP A 48 3.72 25.92 14.30
C TRP A 48 3.33 27.38 14.52
N LEU A 49 2.14 27.63 15.08
CA LEU A 49 1.67 28.99 15.38
C LEU A 49 2.52 29.69 16.45
N GLY A 50 3.08 28.93 17.39
CA GLY A 50 4.03 29.41 18.41
C GLY A 50 5.45 29.66 17.88
N GLY A 51 5.74 29.32 16.61
CA GLY A 51 7.07 29.49 16.02
C GLY A 51 8.13 28.49 16.51
N GLU A 52 7.71 27.37 17.11
CA GLU A 52 8.60 26.36 17.69
C GLU A 52 9.14 25.38 16.64
N LEU A 53 8.42 25.20 15.54
CA LEU A 53 8.79 24.25 14.49
C LEU A 53 9.63 24.92 13.40
N ARG A 54 10.67 24.21 12.96
CA ARG A 54 11.49 24.60 11.81
C ARG A 54 11.22 23.63 10.66
N PRO A 55 10.72 24.12 9.50
CA PRO A 55 10.51 23.26 8.34
C PRO A 55 11.82 22.63 7.87
N GLN A 56 11.77 21.35 7.51
CA GLN A 56 12.91 20.59 7.03
C GLN A 56 12.75 20.29 5.54
N ALA A 57 13.74 20.69 4.73
CA ALA A 57 13.73 20.36 3.30
C ALA A 57 13.73 18.83 3.10
N GLN A 58 13.01 18.38 2.07
CA GLN A 58 13.03 16.97 1.67
C GLN A 58 14.37 16.64 0.98
N ASP A 59 14.77 15.37 1.06
CA ASP A 59 15.88 14.85 0.27
C ASP A 59 15.34 14.31 -1.05
N GLU A 60 15.51 15.08 -2.12
CA GLU A 60 15.05 14.74 -3.47
C GLU A 60 15.62 13.40 -3.98
N THR A 61 16.78 12.96 -3.48
CA THR A 61 17.37 11.68 -3.88
C THR A 61 16.61 10.47 -3.32
N GLN A 62 15.78 10.69 -2.31
CA GLN A 62 14.91 9.68 -1.69
C GLN A 62 13.45 9.79 -2.14
N ALA A 63 13.11 10.79 -2.97
CA ALA A 63 11.76 10.99 -3.46
C ALA A 63 11.34 9.82 -4.36
N THR A 64 10.09 9.36 -4.18
CA THR A 64 9.48 8.32 -5.01
C THR A 64 8.06 8.74 -5.38
N TYR A 65 7.56 8.20 -6.49
CA TYR A 65 6.23 8.54 -7.00
C TYR A 65 5.27 7.37 -6.84
N SER A 66 4.05 7.67 -6.42
CA SER A 66 2.92 6.75 -6.52
C SER A 66 2.08 7.11 -7.73
N THR A 67 1.70 6.12 -8.53
CA THR A 67 0.87 6.31 -9.72
C THR A 67 -0.60 6.08 -9.41
N LEU A 68 -1.48 6.62 -10.25
CA LEU A 68 -2.91 6.33 -10.17
C LEU A 68 -3.14 4.84 -10.41
N ILE A 69 -3.81 4.19 -9.46
CA ILE A 69 -4.23 2.80 -9.57
C ILE A 69 -5.46 2.74 -10.48
N THR A 70 -5.49 1.77 -11.37
CA THR A 70 -6.59 1.48 -12.29
C THR A 70 -7.16 0.09 -12.05
N GLY A 71 -8.36 -0.18 -12.57
CA GLY A 71 -8.94 -1.52 -12.50
C GLY A 71 -8.12 -2.60 -13.20
N LYS A 72 -7.24 -2.24 -14.14
CA LYS A 72 -6.36 -3.19 -14.84
C LYS A 72 -5.20 -3.66 -13.98
N ASP A 73 -4.70 -2.80 -13.08
CA ASP A 73 -3.56 -3.13 -12.21
C ASP A 73 -3.87 -4.26 -11.22
N ALA A 74 -5.15 -4.53 -10.98
CA ALA A 74 -5.65 -5.61 -10.15
C ALA A 74 -5.78 -6.96 -10.87
N GLU A 75 -5.52 -7.04 -12.18
CA GLU A 75 -5.42 -8.35 -12.83
C GLU A 75 -4.17 -9.07 -12.33
N ILE A 76 -4.31 -10.32 -11.91
CA ILE A 76 -3.20 -11.14 -11.44
C ILE A 76 -2.32 -11.51 -12.63
N ASP A 77 -1.08 -11.02 -12.60
CA ASP A 77 0.01 -11.54 -13.41
C ASP A 77 0.69 -12.68 -12.67
N TRP A 78 0.39 -13.92 -13.06
CA TRP A 78 0.93 -15.12 -12.42
C TRP A 78 2.45 -15.26 -12.56
N HIS A 79 3.11 -14.47 -13.43
CA HIS A 79 4.57 -14.47 -13.54
C HIS A 79 5.26 -13.71 -12.40
N LEU A 80 4.51 -12.95 -11.59
CA LEU A 80 5.03 -12.32 -10.38
C LEU A 80 5.23 -13.35 -9.26
N SER A 81 6.12 -13.04 -8.32
CA SER A 81 6.32 -13.91 -7.16
C SER A 81 5.06 -13.99 -6.28
N ALA A 82 4.85 -15.12 -5.59
CA ALA A 82 3.73 -15.27 -4.65
C ALA A 82 3.69 -14.16 -3.59
N LEU A 83 4.86 -13.67 -3.16
CA LEU A 83 4.98 -12.57 -2.21
C LEU A 83 4.49 -11.24 -2.79
N GLU A 84 4.81 -10.94 -4.05
CA GLU A 84 4.33 -9.75 -4.75
C GLU A 84 2.83 -9.81 -5.00
N LEU A 85 2.31 -10.96 -5.44
CA LEU A 85 0.88 -11.19 -5.62
C LEU A 85 0.13 -10.99 -4.30
N TRP A 86 0.65 -11.55 -3.21
CA TRP A 86 0.09 -11.35 -1.87
C TRP A 86 0.08 -9.88 -1.44
N ARG A 87 1.16 -9.13 -1.69
CA ARG A 87 1.21 -7.68 -1.43
C ARG A 87 0.16 -6.93 -2.27
N LYS A 88 0.01 -7.27 -3.54
CA LYS A 88 -1.00 -6.69 -4.44
C LYS A 88 -2.43 -6.96 -3.97
N VAL A 89 -2.74 -8.20 -3.57
CA VAL A 89 -4.06 -8.58 -3.02
C VAL A 89 -4.42 -7.70 -1.82
N ARG A 90 -3.46 -7.42 -0.93
CA ARG A 90 -3.69 -6.52 0.21
C ARG A 90 -3.76 -5.03 -0.19
N ALA A 91 -2.87 -4.59 -1.07
CA ALA A 91 -2.81 -3.19 -1.52
C ALA A 91 -4.03 -2.78 -2.35
N TYR A 92 -4.66 -3.71 -3.07
CA TYR A 92 -5.85 -3.45 -3.88
C TYR A 92 -7.16 -3.80 -3.16
N ASN A 93 -7.12 -4.03 -1.85
CA ASN A 93 -8.32 -4.26 -1.02
C ASN A 93 -8.64 -2.97 -0.22
N PRO A 94 -9.82 -2.35 -0.41
CA PRO A 94 -11.02 -2.90 -1.06
C PRO A 94 -11.15 -2.62 -2.57
N TRP A 95 -10.37 -1.67 -3.10
CA TRP A 95 -10.43 -1.28 -4.50
C TRP A 95 -9.03 -1.29 -5.14
N PRO A 96 -8.86 -1.77 -6.39
CA PRO A 96 -9.90 -2.30 -7.29
C PRO A 96 -10.31 -3.76 -7.07
N SER A 97 -9.77 -4.43 -6.04
CA SER A 97 -9.86 -5.86 -5.76
C SER A 97 -9.21 -6.72 -6.84
N CYS A 98 -8.14 -7.43 -6.44
CA CYS A 98 -7.43 -8.37 -7.31
C CYS A 98 -8.38 -9.37 -7.97
N TYR A 99 -8.07 -9.77 -9.20
CA TYR A 99 -8.85 -10.76 -9.92
C TYR A 99 -8.03 -11.55 -10.93
N THR A 100 -8.55 -12.70 -11.32
CA THR A 100 -8.05 -13.52 -12.42
C THR A 100 -9.22 -14.03 -13.27
N TRP A 101 -8.92 -14.82 -14.30
CA TRP A 101 -9.92 -15.47 -15.14
C TRP A 101 -9.94 -16.97 -14.87
N TRP A 102 -11.12 -17.50 -14.56
CA TRP A 102 -11.35 -18.92 -14.34
C TRP A 102 -12.53 -19.37 -15.17
N GLN A 103 -12.31 -20.31 -16.10
CA GLN A 103 -13.35 -20.85 -17.00
C GLN A 103 -14.16 -19.74 -17.71
N GLY A 104 -13.45 -18.72 -18.21
CA GLY A 104 -14.06 -17.58 -18.91
C GLY A 104 -14.79 -16.58 -18.00
N LYS A 105 -14.75 -16.75 -16.68
CA LYS A 105 -15.37 -15.85 -15.70
C LYS A 105 -14.32 -15.12 -14.87
N ARG A 106 -14.63 -13.89 -14.49
CA ARG A 106 -13.79 -13.11 -13.58
C ARG A 106 -13.94 -13.64 -12.15
N LEU A 107 -12.83 -14.08 -11.57
CA LEU A 107 -12.73 -14.53 -10.18
C LEU A 107 -12.01 -13.47 -9.36
N LYS A 108 -12.68 -12.87 -8.36
CA LYS A 108 -12.03 -11.94 -7.43
C LYS A 108 -11.24 -12.69 -6.36
N ILE A 109 -10.12 -12.10 -5.96
CA ILE A 109 -9.25 -12.60 -4.90
C ILE A 109 -9.26 -11.56 -3.79
N HIS A 110 -9.91 -11.90 -2.68
CA HIS A 110 -10.04 -11.02 -1.52
C HIS A 110 -8.85 -11.16 -0.56
N GLU A 111 -8.36 -12.38 -0.41
CA GLU A 111 -7.27 -12.75 0.48
C GLU A 111 -6.40 -13.81 -0.17
N ALA A 112 -5.14 -13.85 0.23
CA ALA A 112 -4.16 -14.82 -0.22
C ALA A 112 -3.10 -14.98 0.88
N ILE A 113 -2.44 -16.13 0.92
CA ILE A 113 -1.28 -16.38 1.77
C ILE A 113 -0.21 -17.03 0.88
N PRO A 114 1.00 -16.47 0.80
CA PRO A 114 2.07 -17.09 0.06
C PRO A 114 2.56 -18.33 0.80
N LEU A 115 2.64 -19.45 0.10
CA LEU A 115 3.31 -20.65 0.61
C LEU A 115 4.81 -20.56 0.32
N GLY A 116 5.62 -20.93 1.29
CA GLY A 116 7.06 -21.07 1.11
C GLY A 116 7.40 -22.39 0.40
N GLY A 117 8.57 -22.42 -0.24
CA GLY A 117 9.09 -23.61 -0.92
C GLY A 117 8.96 -23.53 -2.45
N MET A 118 9.64 -24.45 -3.13
CA MET A 118 9.50 -24.64 -4.57
C MET A 118 8.38 -25.65 -4.80
N VAL A 119 7.47 -25.31 -5.71
CA VAL A 119 6.46 -26.24 -6.21
C VAL A 119 6.75 -26.51 -7.67
N GLU A 120 6.71 -27.78 -8.07
CA GLU A 120 6.81 -28.16 -9.47
C GLU A 120 5.50 -27.87 -10.21
N GLY A 121 5.60 -27.16 -11.32
CA GLY A 121 4.46 -26.86 -12.16
C GLY A 121 4.70 -25.66 -13.07
N GLU A 122 3.77 -25.46 -13.98
CA GLU A 122 3.72 -24.26 -14.81
C GLU A 122 3.07 -23.11 -14.04
N VAL A 123 3.49 -21.89 -14.35
CA VAL A 123 2.88 -20.66 -13.82
C VAL A 123 1.37 -20.66 -14.08
N GLY A 124 0.58 -20.41 -13.04
CA GLY A 124 -0.89 -20.40 -13.11
C GLY A 124 -1.55 -21.78 -13.02
N LYS A 125 -0.78 -22.87 -12.90
CA LYS A 125 -1.34 -24.21 -12.62
C LYS A 125 -1.94 -24.25 -11.23
N VAL A 126 -3.21 -24.67 -11.13
CA VAL A 126 -3.83 -24.95 -9.84
C VAL A 126 -3.24 -26.23 -9.26
N ILE A 127 -2.72 -26.11 -8.04
CA ILE A 127 -2.21 -27.22 -7.24
C ILE A 127 -3.15 -27.45 -6.06
N ALA A 128 -3.28 -28.70 -5.63
CA ALA A 128 -3.91 -28.99 -4.37
C ALA A 128 -2.98 -28.52 -3.24
N VAL A 129 -3.55 -27.85 -2.26
CA VAL A 129 -2.92 -27.59 -0.97
C VAL A 129 -3.65 -28.44 0.05
N GLU A 130 -2.92 -29.18 0.88
CA GLU A 130 -3.53 -29.80 2.05
C GLU A 130 -4.11 -28.66 2.92
N GLU A 131 -5.30 -28.87 3.50
CA GLU A 131 -5.89 -27.86 4.37
C GLU A 131 -4.91 -27.56 5.52
N PRO A 132 -4.66 -26.27 5.82
CA PRO A 132 -3.75 -25.87 6.88
C PRO A 132 -4.22 -26.29 8.28
#